data_AF-A0A950WM40-F1
#
_entry.id   AF-A0A950WM40-F1
#
_cell.length_a   1.000
_cell.length_b   1.000
_cell.length_c   1.000
_cell.angle_alpha   90.00
_cell.angle_beta   90.00
_cell.angle_gamma   90.00
#
_symmetry.space_group_name_H-M   'P 1'
#
loop_
_entity.id
_entity.type
_entity.pdbx_description
1 polymer ?
#
loop_
_entity_poly.entity_id
_entity_poly.type
_entity_poly.pdbx_seq_one_letter_code
_entity_poly.pdbx_strand_id
1 'polypeptide(L)'
;MRKRISRLTAESLPWWMRLFGVLLGASVPASRHEPGRFCGVTEEDLLCRLSLTEIGCLALVGERTSAADVFVFQTLVGLLLSNGPGTISAQGAKGAVSADGPETPERVQLNKCLVGFLTHSGYSHGGNGYEGIDFLLQQFRDSQLSDPANATHGVDLHALATLYAKQYAEYRSSRKSAGFDIHKIPGVNHPVFKNNPVNYDPREVWVRELFAERGEYNAFHEFYRQLVQALFEAGVSRTVYCVNVDAVIASLLLKMLWQPYRAGSISGASLELAAFTIFLYARMLGCAAEIDDHLNRGRNMDMRTPASQCRFVA
;
A
#
# COMPACT_ATOMS: atom_id res chain seq x y z
N MET A 1 4.57 -25.93 -16.31
CA MET A 1 4.58 -24.86 -17.33
C MET A 1 5.93 -24.13 -17.26
N ARG A 2 6.77 -24.11 -18.31
CA ARG A 2 8.01 -23.31 -18.28
C ARG A 2 7.65 -21.83 -18.41
N LYS A 3 8.02 -21.00 -17.44
CA LYS A 3 7.89 -19.53 -17.55
C LYS A 3 8.79 -19.06 -18.69
N ARG A 4 8.24 -18.31 -19.64
CA ARG A 4 8.97 -17.74 -20.79
C ARG A 4 8.79 -16.22 -20.75
N ILE A 5 9.85 -15.49 -21.06
CA ILE A 5 9.82 -14.04 -21.28
C ILE A 5 10.06 -13.77 -22.76
N SER A 6 9.61 -12.61 -23.26
CA SER A 6 9.92 -12.22 -24.63
C SER A 6 11.36 -11.71 -24.73
N ARG A 7 11.87 -11.66 -25.96
CA ARG A 7 13.17 -11.04 -26.25
C ARG A 7 13.17 -9.56 -25.82
N LEU A 8 12.09 -8.84 -26.13
CA LEU A 8 11.93 -7.43 -25.79
C LEU A 8 12.00 -7.20 -24.27
N THR A 9 11.34 -8.04 -23.47
CA THR A 9 11.42 -7.97 -22.01
C THR A 9 12.85 -8.15 -21.51
N ALA A 10 13.59 -9.12 -22.07
CA ALA A 10 14.99 -9.35 -21.71
C ALA A 10 15.89 -8.18 -22.09
N GLU A 11 15.71 -7.60 -23.28
CA GLU A 11 16.47 -6.42 -23.75
C GLU A 11 16.14 -5.15 -22.94
N SER A 12 14.92 -5.04 -22.43
CA SER A 12 14.44 -3.88 -21.64
C SER A 12 14.86 -3.93 -20.17
N LEU A 13 15.21 -5.11 -19.65
CA LEU A 13 15.48 -5.32 -18.22
C LEU A 13 16.56 -4.38 -17.64
N PRO A 14 17.73 -4.15 -18.29
CA PRO A 14 18.74 -3.24 -17.74
C PRO A 14 18.22 -1.80 -17.60
N TRP A 15 17.35 -1.36 -18.50
CA TRP A 15 16.71 -0.04 -18.43
C TRP A 15 15.75 0.05 -17.26
N TRP A 16 14.95 -1.00 -17.03
CA TRP A 16 14.09 -1.09 -15.86
C TRP A 16 14.87 -1.04 -14.55
N MET A 17 15.97 -1.80 -14.45
CA MET A 17 16.84 -1.78 -13.27
C MET A 17 17.37 -0.37 -12.97
N ARG A 18 17.84 0.33 -14.01
CA ARG A 18 18.32 1.72 -13.87
C ARG A 18 17.21 2.66 -13.40
N LEU A 19 16.03 2.56 -14.01
CA LEU A 19 14.90 3.42 -13.68
C LEU A 19 14.38 3.17 -12.26
N PHE A 20 14.28 1.92 -11.83
CA PHE A 20 13.89 1.58 -10.46
C PHE A 20 14.92 2.06 -9.45
N GLY A 21 16.22 1.88 -9.73
CA GLY A 21 17.28 2.43 -8.87
C GLY A 21 17.19 3.95 -8.73
N VAL A 22 16.92 4.68 -9.82
CA VAL A 22 16.72 6.13 -9.79
C VAL A 22 15.51 6.50 -8.95
N LEU A 23 14.38 5.82 -9.10
CA LEU A 23 13.16 6.12 -8.33
C LEU A 23 13.32 5.81 -6.84
N LEU A 24 13.98 4.70 -6.49
CA LEU A 24 14.30 4.35 -5.10
C LEU A 24 15.30 5.34 -4.48
N GLY A 25 16.25 5.85 -5.26
CA GLY A 25 17.15 6.90 -4.79
C GLY A 25 16.43 8.24 -4.58
N ALA A 26 15.54 8.60 -5.52
CA ALA A 26 14.82 9.87 -5.51
C ALA A 26 13.72 9.97 -4.43
N SER A 27 13.21 8.84 -3.94
CA SER A 27 12.25 8.81 -2.82
C SER A 27 12.89 9.08 -1.46
N VAL A 28 14.22 9.03 -1.37
CA VAL A 28 14.96 9.24 -0.12
C VAL A 28 15.45 10.69 -0.01
N PRO A 29 15.26 11.37 1.15
CA PRO A 29 15.73 12.74 1.36
C PRO A 29 17.23 12.90 1.10
N ALA A 30 17.62 14.02 0.49
CA ALA A 30 19.01 14.32 0.14
C ALA A 30 19.98 14.22 1.33
N SER A 31 19.54 14.49 2.55
CA SER A 31 20.34 14.37 3.78
C SER A 31 20.76 12.93 4.12
N ARG A 32 20.20 11.92 3.44
CA ARG A 32 20.56 10.50 3.59
C ARG A 32 21.49 10.02 2.47
N HIS A 33 21.87 10.89 1.54
CA HIS A 33 22.84 10.62 0.49
C HIS A 33 24.17 11.25 0.88
N GLU A 34 25.22 10.45 0.95
CA GLU A 34 26.57 10.89 1.26
C GLU A 34 27.53 10.32 0.21
N PRO A 35 28.72 10.93 -0.02
CA PRO A 35 29.70 10.34 -0.91
C PRO A 35 30.04 8.89 -0.49
N GLY A 36 29.77 7.92 -1.36
CA GLY A 36 30.02 6.51 -1.08
C GLY A 36 29.01 5.81 -0.16
N ARG A 37 27.91 6.47 0.24
CA ARG A 37 26.90 5.90 1.14
C ARG A 37 25.47 6.35 0.84
N PHE A 38 24.52 5.46 1.12
CA PHE A 38 23.09 5.72 1.03
C PHE A 38 22.40 5.17 2.29
N CYS A 39 21.66 6.01 3.01
CA CYS A 39 21.00 5.65 4.27
C CYS A 39 21.97 5.01 5.30
N GLY A 40 23.22 5.47 5.33
CA GLY A 40 24.28 4.95 6.21
C GLY A 40 24.97 3.67 5.71
N VAL A 41 24.49 3.05 4.64
CA VAL A 41 25.06 1.83 4.03
C VAL A 41 26.06 2.21 2.93
N THR A 42 27.20 1.52 2.85
CA THR A 42 28.23 1.79 1.83
C THR A 42 27.78 1.36 0.44
N GLU A 43 28.29 2.02 -0.61
CA GLU A 43 28.05 1.61 -2.00
C GLU A 43 28.45 0.16 -2.28
N GLU A 44 29.55 -0.32 -1.69
CA GLU A 44 29.97 -1.72 -1.81
C GLU A 44 28.91 -2.67 -1.24
N ASP A 45 28.37 -2.38 -0.04
CA ASP A 45 27.33 -3.21 0.57
C ASP A 45 26.03 -3.18 -0.25
N LEU A 46 25.63 -2.00 -0.75
CA LEU A 46 24.44 -1.85 -1.59
C LEU A 46 24.53 -2.70 -2.86
N LEU A 47 25.68 -2.65 -3.55
CA LEU A 47 25.83 -3.27 -4.87
C LEU A 47 26.17 -4.77 -4.78
N CYS A 48 26.92 -5.19 -3.77
CA CYS A 48 27.47 -6.54 -3.69
C CYS A 48 26.76 -7.44 -2.68
N ARG A 49 26.04 -6.88 -1.69
CA ARG A 49 25.49 -7.66 -0.57
C ARG A 49 23.97 -7.58 -0.46
N LEU A 50 23.35 -6.46 -0.81
CA LEU A 50 21.92 -6.27 -0.65
C LEU A 50 21.13 -6.61 -1.92
N SER A 51 19.97 -7.24 -1.72
CA SER A 51 18.95 -7.42 -2.76
C SER A 51 18.19 -6.12 -3.02
N LEU A 52 17.51 -6.04 -4.17
CA LEU A 52 16.64 -4.91 -4.49
C LEU A 52 15.51 -4.72 -3.45
N THR A 53 15.01 -5.81 -2.86
CA THR A 53 14.01 -5.76 -1.79
C THR A 53 14.59 -5.13 -0.52
N GLU A 54 15.81 -5.50 -0.13
CA GLU A 54 16.49 -4.89 1.01
C GLU A 54 16.81 -3.42 0.77
N ILE A 55 17.23 -3.04 -0.45
CA ILE A 55 17.47 -1.64 -0.82
C ILE A 55 16.16 -0.84 -0.78
N GLY A 56 15.04 -1.40 -1.26
CA GLY A 56 13.74 -0.76 -1.18
C GLY A 56 13.25 -0.58 0.26
N CYS A 57 13.46 -1.59 1.11
CA CYS A 57 13.14 -1.53 2.53
C CYS A 57 14.00 -0.48 3.26
N LEU A 58 15.32 -0.47 2.99
CA LEU A 58 16.26 0.55 3.47
C LEU A 58 15.82 1.95 3.04
N ALA A 59 15.40 2.12 1.78
CA ALA A 59 14.94 3.41 1.26
C ALA A 59 13.64 3.87 1.91
N LEU A 60 12.72 2.94 2.22
CA LEU A 60 11.44 3.27 2.87
C LEU A 60 11.63 3.65 4.34
N VAL A 61 12.40 2.87 5.09
CA VAL A 61 12.58 3.05 6.54
C VAL A 61 13.67 4.09 6.84
N GLY A 62 14.63 4.22 5.93
CA GLY A 62 15.76 5.14 6.04
C GLY A 62 16.96 4.54 6.75
N GLU A 63 16.89 3.35 7.34
CA GLU A 63 17.99 2.68 8.04
C GLU A 63 17.99 1.17 7.81
N ARG A 64 19.06 0.48 8.23
CA ARG A 64 19.20 -0.95 8.00
C ARG A 64 18.14 -1.73 8.80
N THR A 65 17.34 -2.50 8.09
CA THR A 65 16.20 -3.21 8.66
C THR A 65 16.49 -4.68 8.96
N SER A 66 15.67 -5.30 9.82
CA SER A 66 15.77 -6.73 10.11
C SER A 66 15.20 -7.59 8.99
N ALA A 67 15.46 -8.90 9.01
CA ALA A 67 14.85 -9.84 8.06
C ALA A 67 13.31 -9.90 8.18
N ALA A 68 12.77 -9.64 9.38
CA ALA A 68 11.33 -9.56 9.60
C ALA A 68 10.73 -8.32 8.89
N ASP A 69 11.40 -7.18 9.00
CA ASP A 69 10.99 -5.94 8.31
C ASP A 69 11.04 -6.09 6.78
N VAL A 70 12.09 -6.75 6.26
CA VAL A 70 12.20 -7.04 4.82
C VAL A 70 11.05 -7.94 4.36
N PHE A 71 10.65 -8.91 5.18
CA PHE A 71 9.50 -9.78 4.88
C PHE A 71 8.17 -9.01 4.91
N VAL A 72 7.98 -8.11 5.89
CA VAL A 72 6.81 -7.22 5.93
C VAL A 72 6.78 -6.33 4.70
N PHE A 73 7.91 -5.73 4.33
CA PHE A 73 8.05 -4.93 3.12
C PHE A 73 7.69 -5.73 1.86
N GLN A 74 8.21 -6.95 1.73
CA GLN A 74 7.87 -7.84 0.62
C GLN A 74 6.36 -8.15 0.57
N THR A 75 5.74 -8.38 1.72
CA THR A 75 4.29 -8.62 1.83
C THR A 75 3.51 -7.39 1.39
N LEU A 76 3.89 -6.20 1.87
CA LEU A 76 3.29 -4.92 1.46
C LEU A 76 3.40 -4.72 -0.05
N VAL A 77 4.58 -4.95 -0.63
CA VAL A 77 4.78 -4.89 -2.08
C VAL A 77 3.85 -5.87 -2.81
N GLY A 78 3.73 -7.10 -2.32
CA GLY A 78 2.83 -8.11 -2.91
C GLY A 78 1.36 -7.70 -2.90
N LEU A 79 0.88 -7.17 -1.77
CA LEU A 79 -0.52 -6.72 -1.61
C LEU A 79 -0.86 -5.51 -2.49
N LEU A 80 0.12 -4.62 -2.69
CA LEU A 80 -0.03 -3.37 -3.44
C LEU A 80 0.37 -3.49 -4.91
N LEU A 81 0.90 -4.65 -5.34
CA LEU A 81 1.57 -4.82 -6.63
C LEU A 81 0.71 -4.39 -7.81
N SER A 82 -0.51 -4.94 -7.91
CA SER A 82 -1.43 -4.61 -9.00
C SER A 82 -2.88 -4.83 -8.60
N ASN A 83 -3.72 -3.87 -8.95
CA ASN A 83 -5.19 -3.99 -8.97
C ASN A 83 -5.72 -4.11 -10.41
N GLY A 84 -4.85 -4.53 -11.34
CA GLY A 84 -5.17 -4.72 -12.75
C GLY A 84 -4.95 -3.49 -13.65
N PRO A 85 -5.13 -3.69 -14.97
CA PRO A 85 -4.83 -2.69 -16.01
C PRO A 85 -5.78 -1.48 -15.96
N GLY A 86 -6.97 -1.64 -15.37
CA GLY A 86 -7.98 -0.58 -15.30
C GLY A 86 -7.69 0.50 -14.27
N THR A 87 -6.64 0.39 -13.48
CA THR A 87 -6.32 1.39 -12.46
C THR A 87 -5.71 2.65 -13.05
N ILE A 88 -5.95 3.83 -12.44
CA ILE A 88 -5.53 5.13 -12.97
C ILE A 88 -4.03 5.17 -13.28
N SER A 89 -3.20 4.69 -12.35
CA SER A 89 -1.74 4.58 -12.53
C SER A 89 -1.33 3.67 -13.70
N ALA A 90 -2.01 2.53 -13.88
CA ALA A 90 -1.75 1.62 -14.99
C ALA A 90 -2.24 2.21 -16.33
N GLN A 91 -3.38 2.91 -16.34
CA GLN A 91 -3.87 3.62 -17.52
C GLN A 91 -2.90 4.71 -17.97
N GLY A 92 -2.33 5.48 -17.04
CA GLY A 92 -1.30 6.49 -17.34
C GLY A 92 -0.05 5.85 -17.98
N ALA A 93 0.43 4.76 -17.39
CA ALA A 93 1.57 3.98 -17.91
C ALA A 93 1.31 3.42 -19.32
N LYS A 94 0.15 2.77 -19.53
CA LYS A 94 -0.25 2.17 -20.81
C LYS A 94 -0.63 3.19 -21.87
N GLY A 95 -1.16 4.35 -21.45
CA GLY A 95 -1.39 5.50 -22.31
C GLY A 95 -0.09 6.04 -22.88
N ALA A 96 0.98 6.10 -22.07
CA ALA A 96 2.30 6.50 -22.55
C ALA A 96 2.90 5.51 -23.57
N VAL A 97 2.67 4.20 -23.40
CA VAL A 97 3.00 3.18 -24.42
C VAL A 97 2.20 3.42 -25.69
N SER A 98 0.89 3.60 -25.57
CA SER A 98 -0.01 3.86 -26.72
C SER A 98 0.33 5.14 -27.46
N ALA A 99 0.87 6.15 -26.77
CA ALA A 99 1.28 7.39 -27.41
C ALA A 99 2.48 7.22 -28.38
N ASP A 100 3.32 6.20 -28.19
CA ASP A 100 4.43 5.88 -29.11
C ASP A 100 4.09 4.73 -30.08
N GLY A 101 2.95 4.05 -29.88
CA GLY A 101 2.50 2.92 -30.68
C GLY A 101 3.14 1.59 -30.23
N PRO A 102 2.43 0.70 -29.50
CA PRO A 102 2.97 -0.61 -29.12
C PRO A 102 3.23 -1.51 -30.34
N GLU A 103 2.67 -1.21 -31.50
CA GLU A 103 2.94 -1.92 -32.75
C GLU A 103 4.35 -1.64 -33.29
N THR A 104 5.07 -0.67 -32.74
CA THR A 104 6.51 -0.41 -33.00
C THR A 104 7.22 -0.20 -31.66
N PRO A 105 7.45 -1.27 -30.88
CA PRO A 105 7.92 -1.18 -29.49
C PRO A 105 9.22 -0.40 -29.31
N GLU A 106 10.08 -0.35 -30.33
CA GLU A 106 11.37 0.34 -30.32
C GLU A 106 11.23 1.86 -30.17
N ARG A 107 10.05 2.42 -30.43
CA ARG A 107 9.74 3.85 -30.25
C ARG A 107 9.37 4.19 -28.81
N VAL A 108 8.95 3.20 -28.03
CA VAL A 108 8.37 3.43 -26.71
C VAL A 108 9.46 3.74 -25.70
N GLN A 109 9.32 4.89 -25.03
CA GLN A 109 10.25 5.32 -24.00
C GLN A 109 9.81 4.84 -22.62
N LEU A 110 10.54 3.90 -22.01
CA LEU A 110 10.20 3.34 -20.68
C LEU A 110 10.18 4.40 -19.57
N ASN A 111 11.09 5.38 -19.61
CA ASN A 111 11.10 6.54 -18.71
C ASN A 111 9.82 7.38 -18.86
N LYS A 112 9.33 7.59 -20.09
CA LYS A 112 8.05 8.28 -20.34
C LYS A 112 6.89 7.50 -19.74
N CYS A 113 6.91 6.17 -19.85
CA CYS A 113 5.89 5.32 -19.26
C CYS A 113 5.87 5.39 -17.72
N LEU A 114 7.04 5.50 -17.08
CA LEU A 114 7.12 5.78 -15.64
C LEU A 114 6.58 7.16 -15.28
N VAL A 115 6.84 8.19 -16.08
CA VAL A 115 6.21 9.51 -15.87
C VAL A 115 4.69 9.41 -15.99
N GLY A 116 4.18 8.62 -16.94
CA GLY A 116 2.76 8.28 -17.05
C GLY A 116 2.20 7.66 -15.77
N PHE A 117 2.91 6.68 -15.20
CA PHE A 117 2.59 6.11 -13.89
C PHE A 117 2.58 7.16 -12.76
N LEU A 118 3.65 7.95 -12.64
CA LEU A 118 3.83 8.90 -11.54
C LEU A 118 2.79 10.02 -11.56
N THR A 119 2.54 10.60 -12.74
CA THR A 119 1.53 11.66 -12.93
C THR A 119 0.10 11.19 -12.66
N HIS A 120 -0.13 9.88 -12.65
CA HIS A 120 -1.41 9.23 -12.40
C HIS A 120 -1.49 8.56 -11.02
N SER A 121 -0.55 8.88 -10.13
CA SER A 121 -0.51 8.43 -8.74
C SER A 121 -0.58 9.66 -7.82
N GLY A 122 -1.43 9.62 -6.79
CA GLY A 122 -1.64 10.79 -5.94
C GLY A 122 -2.64 10.52 -4.82
N TYR A 123 -3.13 11.60 -4.20
CA TYR A 123 -3.98 11.51 -3.00
C TYR A 123 -5.18 10.58 -3.18
N SER A 124 -5.94 10.76 -4.27
CA SER A 124 -7.12 9.92 -4.57
C SER A 124 -6.79 8.53 -5.11
N HIS A 125 -5.56 8.29 -5.57
CA HIS A 125 -5.10 7.00 -6.13
C HIS A 125 -3.72 6.66 -5.57
N GLY A 126 -3.74 6.10 -4.35
CA GLY A 126 -2.55 5.69 -3.60
C GLY A 126 -2.43 6.31 -2.21
N GLY A 127 -3.08 7.45 -1.95
CA GLY A 127 -2.99 8.17 -0.66
C GLY A 127 -3.82 7.58 0.49
N ASN A 128 -4.84 6.77 0.21
CA ASN A 128 -5.78 6.29 1.23
C ASN A 128 -5.14 5.41 2.33
N GLY A 129 -3.94 4.85 2.09
CA GLY A 129 -3.24 4.04 3.09
C GLY A 129 -2.89 4.81 4.37
N TYR A 130 -2.75 6.13 4.30
CA TYR A 130 -2.50 6.96 5.47
C TYR A 130 -3.70 7.05 6.42
N GLU A 131 -4.94 7.05 5.91
CA GLU A 131 -6.14 7.13 6.75
C GLU A 131 -6.19 5.99 7.79
N GLY A 132 -5.76 4.79 7.39
CA GLY A 132 -5.65 3.65 8.29
C GLY A 132 -4.57 3.81 9.36
N ILE A 133 -3.45 4.47 9.03
CA ILE A 133 -2.38 4.76 9.99
C ILE A 133 -2.85 5.84 10.96
N ASP A 134 -3.39 6.96 10.48
CA ASP A 134 -3.90 8.03 11.33
C ASP A 134 -4.97 7.51 12.28
N PHE A 135 -5.88 6.66 11.78
CA PHE A 135 -6.86 5.98 12.62
C PHE A 135 -6.20 5.17 13.75
N LEU A 136 -5.22 4.31 13.43
CA LEU A 136 -4.50 3.53 14.44
C LEU A 136 -3.74 4.42 15.42
N LEU A 137 -3.07 5.47 14.96
CA LEU A 137 -2.37 6.43 15.83
C LEU A 137 -3.32 7.09 16.83
N GLN A 138 -4.54 7.42 16.41
CA GLN A 138 -5.56 7.97 17.30
C GLN A 138 -6.02 6.95 18.33
N GLN A 139 -6.26 5.69 17.95
CA GLN A 139 -6.72 4.65 18.87
C GLN A 139 -5.66 4.25 19.90
N PHE A 140 -4.38 4.27 19.50
CA PHE A 140 -3.27 3.87 20.34
C PHE A 140 -2.55 5.04 21.02
N ARG A 141 -3.01 6.28 20.86
CA ARG A 141 -2.36 7.50 21.37
C ARG A 141 -2.00 7.41 22.85
N ASP A 142 -2.99 7.07 23.66
CA ASP A 142 -2.90 6.98 25.12
C ASP A 142 -2.61 5.55 25.59
N SER A 143 -2.36 4.64 24.64
CA SER A 143 -1.92 3.28 24.97
C SER A 143 -0.45 3.29 25.40
N GLN A 144 -0.10 2.38 26.31
CA GLN A 144 1.28 2.11 26.67
C GLN A 144 1.92 1.07 25.75
N LEU A 145 1.48 0.99 24.47
CA LEU A 145 2.00 0.02 23.51
C LEU A 145 3.47 0.33 23.20
N SER A 146 4.38 -0.44 23.81
CA SER A 146 5.81 -0.32 23.54
C SER A 146 6.16 -0.99 22.23
N ASP A 147 5.86 -2.27 22.07
CA ASP A 147 6.18 -3.07 20.89
C ASP A 147 4.92 -3.75 20.30
N PRO A 148 4.48 -3.38 19.07
CA PRO A 148 3.33 -3.98 18.41
C PRO A 148 3.58 -5.43 17.98
N ALA A 149 4.83 -5.89 17.93
CA ALA A 149 5.17 -7.28 17.63
C ALA A 149 5.09 -8.21 18.86
N ASN A 150 4.97 -7.64 20.07
CA ASN A 150 4.90 -8.41 21.31
C ASN A 150 3.47 -8.84 21.62
N ALA A 151 3.20 -10.15 21.58
CA ALA A 151 1.87 -10.71 21.91
C ALA A 151 1.45 -10.44 23.38
N THR A 152 2.40 -10.18 24.28
CA THR A 152 2.16 -9.83 25.67
C THR A 152 2.38 -8.32 25.93
N HIS A 153 1.98 -7.46 24.99
CA HIS A 153 2.14 -6.01 25.08
C HIS A 153 1.39 -5.32 26.22
N GLY A 154 0.50 -6.01 26.94
CA GLY A 154 -0.21 -5.47 28.11
C GLY A 154 -1.38 -4.52 27.80
N VAL A 155 -1.52 -4.04 26.56
CA VAL A 155 -2.70 -3.27 26.12
C VAL A 155 -3.94 -4.16 25.97
N ASP A 156 -5.07 -3.74 26.55
CA ASP A 156 -6.38 -4.36 26.33
C ASP A 156 -7.00 -3.87 25.01
N LEU A 157 -6.73 -4.63 23.94
CA LEU A 157 -7.25 -4.33 22.60
C LEU A 157 -8.77 -4.40 22.53
N HIS A 158 -9.41 -5.21 23.38
CA HIS A 158 -10.84 -5.43 23.33
C HIS A 158 -11.57 -4.25 23.96
N ALA A 159 -11.03 -3.74 25.07
CA ALA A 159 -11.50 -2.50 25.67
C ALA A 159 -11.35 -1.31 24.70
N LEU A 160 -10.21 -1.19 24.01
CA LEU A 160 -10.02 -0.14 22.99
C LEU A 160 -11.04 -0.24 21.86
N ALA A 161 -11.22 -1.44 21.28
CA ALA A 161 -12.18 -1.69 20.21
C ALA A 161 -13.63 -1.39 20.65
N THR A 162 -14.00 -1.81 21.86
CA THR A 162 -15.33 -1.59 22.44
C THR A 162 -15.59 -0.12 22.71
N LEU A 163 -14.60 0.60 23.24
CA LEU A 163 -14.71 2.04 23.49
C LEU A 163 -14.97 2.79 22.17
N TYR A 164 -14.18 2.51 21.14
CA TYR A 164 -14.36 3.14 19.83
C TYR A 164 -15.71 2.79 19.21
N ALA A 165 -16.12 1.51 19.25
CA ALA A 165 -17.40 1.07 18.67
C ALA A 165 -18.61 1.80 19.31
N LYS A 166 -18.58 2.03 20.63
CA LYS A 166 -19.60 2.81 21.35
C LYS A 166 -19.62 4.27 20.89
N GLN A 167 -18.46 4.93 20.87
CA GLN A 167 -18.32 6.31 20.42
C GLN A 167 -18.80 6.47 18.96
N TYR A 168 -18.44 5.52 18.10
CA TYR A 168 -18.86 5.53 16.71
C TYR A 168 -20.38 5.30 16.54
N ALA A 169 -21.00 4.46 17.38
CA ALA A 169 -22.45 4.26 17.39
C ALA A 169 -23.21 5.55 17.75
N GLU A 170 -22.72 6.28 18.76
CA GLU A 170 -23.26 7.59 19.18
C GLU A 170 -23.07 8.64 18.07
N TYR A 171 -21.87 8.73 17.50
CA TYR A 171 -21.57 9.59 16.36
C TYR A 171 -22.49 9.31 15.17
N ARG A 172 -22.67 8.04 14.80
CA ARG A 172 -23.51 7.64 13.68
C ARG A 172 -24.98 7.99 13.92
N SER A 173 -25.47 7.78 15.13
CA SER A 173 -26.85 8.08 15.51
C SER A 173 -27.14 9.59 15.49
N SER A 174 -26.21 10.39 16.01
CA SER A 174 -26.32 11.86 15.98
C SER A 174 -26.26 12.42 14.55
N ARG A 175 -25.32 11.96 13.72
CA ARG A 175 -25.21 12.39 12.31
C ARG A 175 -26.42 12.01 11.46
N LYS A 176 -26.93 10.79 11.64
CA LYS A 176 -28.15 10.32 10.95
C LYS A 176 -29.36 11.17 11.33
N SER A 177 -29.47 11.58 12.59
CA SER A 177 -30.56 12.45 13.06
C SER A 177 -30.45 13.87 12.48
N ALA A 178 -29.22 14.33 12.22
CA ALA A 178 -28.94 15.64 11.62
C ALA A 178 -28.93 15.65 10.07
N GLY A 179 -29.12 14.50 9.42
CA GLY A 179 -29.12 14.39 7.96
C GLY A 179 -27.74 14.56 7.29
N PHE A 180 -26.65 14.46 8.04
CA PHE A 180 -25.29 14.58 7.50
C PHE A 180 -24.71 13.22 7.11
N ASP A 181 -23.78 13.25 6.16
CA ASP A 181 -22.99 12.07 5.80
C ASP A 181 -22.15 11.55 6.99
N ILE A 182 -22.01 10.23 7.02
CA ILE A 182 -21.30 9.50 8.07
C ILE A 182 -19.92 9.11 7.53
N HIS A 183 -18.87 9.52 8.23
CA HIS A 183 -17.51 9.11 7.89
C HIS A 183 -17.37 7.59 8.08
N LYS A 184 -16.80 6.93 7.07
CA LYS A 184 -16.49 5.50 7.12
C LYS A 184 -15.26 5.28 7.99
N ILE A 185 -15.21 4.13 8.64
CA ILE A 185 -14.03 3.69 9.39
C ILE A 185 -13.02 3.17 8.37
N PRO A 186 -11.79 3.73 8.29
CA PRO A 186 -10.75 3.24 7.40
C PRO A 186 -10.46 1.77 7.66
N GLY A 187 -10.18 0.99 6.61
CA GLY A 187 -9.78 -0.40 6.78
C GLY A 187 -10.90 -1.40 7.13
N VAL A 188 -12.14 -0.93 7.33
CA VAL A 188 -13.29 -1.76 7.75
C VAL A 188 -14.32 -1.87 6.63
N ASN A 189 -14.83 -3.09 6.42
CA ASN A 189 -15.82 -3.46 5.41
C ASN A 189 -15.26 -3.44 3.96
N HIS A 190 -15.97 -4.12 3.04
CA HIS A 190 -15.57 -4.20 1.63
C HIS A 190 -16.82 -4.29 0.72
N PRO A 191 -16.85 -3.61 -0.45
CA PRO A 191 -18.01 -3.62 -1.33
C PRO A 191 -18.34 -5.00 -1.91
N VAL A 192 -17.34 -5.88 -2.03
CA VAL A 192 -17.46 -7.24 -2.60
C VAL A 192 -17.64 -8.30 -1.51
N PHE A 193 -16.93 -8.19 -0.39
CA PHE A 193 -16.94 -9.22 0.66
C PHE A 193 -17.97 -8.85 1.73
N LYS A 194 -19.25 -9.11 1.41
CA LYS A 194 -20.40 -8.72 2.23
C LYS A 194 -21.49 -9.78 2.19
N ASN A 195 -22.54 -9.58 3.00
CA ASN A 195 -23.77 -10.38 3.08
C ASN A 195 -23.64 -11.75 3.74
N ASN A 196 -22.57 -12.02 4.47
CA ASN A 196 -22.47 -13.18 5.37
C ASN A 196 -22.61 -12.74 6.84
N PRO A 197 -23.01 -13.64 7.76
CA PRO A 197 -23.04 -13.33 9.20
C PRO A 197 -21.71 -12.76 9.71
N VAL A 198 -20.61 -13.36 9.24
CA VAL A 198 -19.24 -12.87 9.40
C VAL A 198 -18.60 -12.78 8.03
N ASN A 199 -18.06 -11.60 7.69
CA ASN A 199 -17.46 -11.34 6.40
C ASN A 199 -15.94 -11.39 6.50
N TYR A 200 -15.28 -11.95 5.49
CA TYR A 200 -13.82 -12.08 5.43
C TYR A 200 -13.29 -11.56 4.10
N ASP A 201 -12.18 -10.82 4.14
CA ASP A 201 -11.37 -10.53 2.95
C ASP A 201 -10.34 -11.66 2.82
N PRO A 202 -10.32 -12.44 1.72
CA PRO A 202 -9.41 -13.56 1.56
C PRO A 202 -7.93 -13.15 1.62
N ARG A 203 -7.61 -11.89 1.28
CA ARG A 203 -6.25 -11.37 1.37
C ARG A 203 -5.83 -11.18 2.83
N GLU A 204 -6.72 -10.66 3.66
CA GLU A 204 -6.48 -10.52 5.10
C GLU A 204 -6.31 -11.89 5.76
N VAL A 205 -7.19 -12.84 5.44
CA VAL A 205 -7.12 -14.21 5.97
C VAL A 205 -5.78 -14.86 5.62
N TRP A 206 -5.35 -14.74 4.36
CA TRP A 206 -4.08 -15.30 3.91
C TRP A 206 -2.87 -14.65 4.60
N VAL A 207 -2.84 -13.32 4.73
CA VAL A 207 -1.75 -12.62 5.43
C VAL A 207 -1.72 -13.01 6.90
N ARG A 208 -2.88 -13.10 7.56
CA ARG A 208 -2.98 -13.53 8.95
C ARG A 208 -2.37 -14.92 9.15
N GLU A 209 -2.76 -15.88 8.31
CA GLU A 209 -2.27 -17.26 8.37
C GLU A 209 -0.76 -17.33 8.12
N LEU A 210 -0.28 -16.61 7.11
CA LEU A 210 1.14 -16.51 6.79
C LEU A 210 1.98 -15.99 7.97
N PHE A 211 1.50 -14.95 8.67
CA PHE A 211 2.22 -14.39 9.82
C PHE A 211 2.12 -15.29 11.05
N ALA A 212 0.97 -15.94 11.26
CA ALA A 212 0.80 -16.91 12.34
C ALA A 212 1.74 -18.12 12.20
N GLU A 213 1.89 -18.67 10.98
CA GLU A 213 2.83 -19.76 10.69
C GLU A 213 4.28 -19.38 10.97
N ARG A 214 4.61 -18.10 10.87
CA ARG A 214 5.94 -17.55 11.17
C ARG A 214 6.13 -17.18 12.64
N GLY A 215 5.10 -17.31 13.47
CA GLY A 215 5.11 -16.87 14.86
C GLY A 215 5.19 -15.35 15.01
N GLU A 216 4.78 -14.60 13.99
CA GLU A 216 4.79 -13.13 14.02
C GLU A 216 3.45 -12.58 14.47
N TYR A 217 3.48 -11.60 15.38
CA TYR A 217 2.30 -10.91 15.89
C TYR A 217 2.24 -9.45 15.42
N ASN A 218 1.03 -8.89 15.39
CA ASN A 218 0.78 -7.48 15.09
C ASN A 218 -0.45 -6.98 15.87
N ALA A 219 -0.21 -6.19 16.92
CA ALA A 219 -1.25 -5.63 17.78
C ALA A 219 -2.27 -4.76 17.01
N PHE A 220 -1.83 -4.04 15.97
CA PHE A 220 -2.72 -3.19 15.17
C PHE A 220 -3.68 -4.00 14.31
N HIS A 221 -3.19 -5.10 13.73
CA HIS A 221 -4.04 -6.01 12.95
C HIS A 221 -5.02 -6.71 13.86
N GLU A 222 -4.57 -7.16 15.04
CA GLU A 222 -5.43 -7.76 16.06
C GLU A 222 -6.54 -6.79 16.51
N PHE A 223 -6.19 -5.53 16.75
CA PHE A 223 -7.17 -4.49 17.08
C PHE A 223 -8.27 -4.36 16.02
N TYR A 224 -7.94 -4.39 14.72
CA TYR A 224 -8.96 -4.35 13.66
C TYR A 224 -9.91 -5.55 13.72
N ARG A 225 -9.41 -6.75 14.05
CA ARG A 225 -10.26 -7.94 14.20
C ARG A 225 -11.23 -7.78 15.38
N GLN A 226 -10.76 -7.23 16.48
CA GLN A 226 -11.60 -6.96 17.65
C GLN A 226 -12.58 -5.81 17.39
N LEU A 227 -12.17 -4.81 16.61
CA LEU A 227 -13.01 -3.69 16.19
C LEU A 227 -14.22 -4.15 15.37
N VAL A 228 -14.03 -5.00 14.35
CA VAL A 228 -15.17 -5.44 13.53
C VAL A 228 -16.19 -6.26 14.34
N GLN A 229 -15.72 -7.00 15.35
CA GLN A 229 -16.57 -7.71 16.30
C GLN A 229 -17.32 -6.74 17.22
N ALA A 230 -16.61 -5.78 17.82
CA ALA A 230 -17.20 -4.78 18.70
C ALA A 230 -18.24 -3.90 17.99
N LEU A 231 -18.04 -3.57 16.70
CA LEU A 231 -19.01 -2.83 15.89
C LEU A 231 -20.33 -3.61 15.71
N PHE A 232 -20.25 -4.93 15.55
CA PHE A 232 -21.43 -5.78 15.46
C PHE A 232 -22.16 -5.86 16.82
N GLU A 233 -21.41 -6.09 17.90
CA GLU A 233 -21.95 -6.17 19.27
C GLU A 233 -22.59 -4.85 19.74
N ALA A 234 -22.02 -3.71 19.33
CA ALA A 234 -22.58 -2.38 19.58
C ALA A 234 -23.78 -2.03 18.65
N GLY A 235 -24.18 -2.92 17.74
CA GLY A 235 -25.30 -2.70 16.82
C GLY A 235 -25.02 -1.71 15.69
N VAL A 236 -23.75 -1.36 15.44
CA VAL A 236 -23.36 -0.47 14.33
C VAL A 236 -23.59 -1.16 12.99
N SER A 237 -23.40 -2.48 12.91
CA SER A 237 -23.60 -3.27 11.71
C SER A 237 -24.56 -4.43 11.95
N ARG A 238 -25.23 -4.89 10.88
CA ARG A 238 -26.11 -6.08 10.94
C ARG A 238 -25.34 -7.41 10.93
N THR A 239 -24.07 -7.35 10.53
CA THR A 239 -23.16 -8.49 10.37
C THR A 239 -21.78 -8.04 10.81
N VAL A 240 -20.90 -8.98 11.17
CA VAL A 240 -19.49 -8.66 11.43
C VAL A 240 -18.84 -8.28 10.10
N TYR A 241 -18.29 -7.06 10.02
CA TYR A 241 -17.59 -6.60 8.81
C TYR A 241 -16.28 -7.34 8.62
N CYS A 242 -15.79 -7.41 7.39
CA CYS A 242 -14.43 -7.86 7.14
C CYS A 242 -13.43 -6.76 7.51
N VAL A 243 -12.25 -7.17 7.98
CA VAL A 243 -11.05 -6.36 7.92
C VAL A 243 -10.56 -6.39 6.47
N ASN A 244 -10.44 -5.25 5.82
CA ASN A 244 -10.04 -5.20 4.42
C ASN A 244 -8.51 -5.10 4.27
N VAL A 245 -8.02 -5.18 3.04
CA VAL A 245 -6.57 -5.11 2.77
C VAL A 245 -5.91 -3.79 3.21
N ASP A 246 -6.64 -2.67 3.22
CA ASP A 246 -6.09 -1.36 3.60
C ASP A 246 -5.75 -1.35 5.10
N ALA A 247 -6.59 -1.97 5.94
CA ALA A 247 -6.27 -2.19 7.35
C ALA A 247 -4.98 -3.02 7.52
N VAL A 248 -4.85 -4.10 6.74
CA VAL A 248 -3.65 -4.97 6.78
C VAL A 248 -2.40 -4.18 6.39
N ILE A 249 -2.47 -3.40 5.31
CA ILE A 249 -1.37 -2.55 4.84
C ILE A 249 -0.98 -1.53 5.91
N ALA A 250 -1.96 -0.82 6.48
CA ALA A 250 -1.71 0.17 7.53
C ALA A 250 -1.10 -0.47 8.79
N SER A 251 -1.62 -1.61 9.23
CA SER A 251 -1.11 -2.34 10.39
C SER A 251 0.32 -2.85 10.18
N LEU A 252 0.63 -3.40 9.01
CA LEU A 252 1.97 -3.90 8.68
C LEU A 252 3.00 -2.76 8.60
N LEU A 253 2.66 -1.68 7.90
CA LEU A 253 3.55 -0.53 7.78
C LEU A 253 3.77 0.16 9.13
N LEU A 254 2.70 0.35 9.91
CA LEU A 254 2.82 0.98 11.23
C LEU A 254 3.62 0.10 12.19
N LYS A 255 3.50 -1.25 12.13
CA LYS A 255 4.34 -2.16 12.91
C LYS A 255 5.84 -1.90 12.67
N MET A 256 6.26 -1.76 11.41
CA MET A 256 7.66 -1.48 11.06
C MET A 256 8.12 -0.11 11.56
N LEU A 257 7.26 0.90 11.49
CA LEU A 257 7.63 2.30 11.76
C LEU A 257 7.29 2.75 13.20
N TRP A 258 6.73 1.87 14.04
CA TRP A 258 6.25 2.23 15.37
C TRP A 258 7.37 2.69 16.30
N GLN A 259 8.47 1.95 16.38
CA GLN A 259 9.57 2.30 17.29
C GLN A 259 10.21 3.65 16.92
N PRO A 260 10.60 3.90 15.65
CA PRO A 260 11.07 5.22 15.23
C PRO A 260 10.07 6.34 15.54
N TYR A 261 8.77 6.10 15.30
CA TYR A 261 7.73 7.08 15.57
C TYR A 261 7.61 7.40 17.06
N ARG A 262 7.58 6.38 17.93
CA ARG A 262 7.50 6.55 19.38
C ARG A 262 8.75 7.19 19.99
N ALA A 263 9.91 6.94 19.40
CA ALA A 263 11.16 7.60 19.76
C ALA A 263 11.24 9.06 19.28
N GLY A 264 10.30 9.51 18.43
CA GLY A 264 10.29 10.85 17.84
C GLY A 264 11.32 11.05 16.72
N SER A 265 11.92 9.98 16.21
CA SER A 265 12.87 10.07 15.09
C SER A 265 12.19 10.27 13.75
N ILE A 266 10.92 9.88 13.63
CA ILE A 266 10.06 10.18 12.48
C ILE A 266 8.76 10.86 12.93
N SER A 267 8.24 11.74 12.07
CA SER A 267 7.01 12.50 12.34
C SER A 267 5.76 11.77 11.81
N GLY A 268 4.56 12.24 12.19
CA GLY A 268 3.32 11.78 11.58
C GLY A 268 3.27 12.01 10.06
N ALA A 269 3.82 13.13 9.58
CA ALA A 269 3.93 13.41 8.14
C ALA A 269 4.90 12.44 7.43
N SER A 270 5.92 11.96 8.14
CA SER A 270 6.83 10.93 7.62
C SER A 270 6.12 9.58 7.45
N LEU A 271 5.17 9.25 8.34
CA LEU A 271 4.33 8.05 8.18
C LEU A 271 3.39 8.14 6.98
N GLU A 272 2.80 9.31 6.75
CA GLU A 272 2.00 9.57 5.54
C GLU A 272 2.82 9.38 4.27
N LEU A 273 4.00 9.99 4.24
CA LEU A 273 4.92 9.85 3.11
C LEU A 273 5.35 8.40 2.91
N ALA A 274 5.64 7.65 3.98
CA ALA A 274 5.97 6.24 3.88
C ALA A 274 4.82 5.41 3.31
N ALA A 275 3.58 5.66 3.72
CA ALA A 275 2.40 4.98 3.18
C ALA A 275 2.23 5.20 1.68
N PHE A 276 2.42 6.44 1.22
CA PHE A 276 2.38 6.73 -0.20
C PHE A 276 3.59 6.15 -0.95
N THR A 277 4.79 6.18 -0.35
CA THR A 277 6.03 5.68 -0.95
C THR A 277 5.98 4.16 -1.18
N ILE A 278 5.48 3.38 -0.21
CA ILE A 278 5.35 1.92 -0.40
C ILE A 278 4.32 1.58 -1.48
N PHE A 279 3.23 2.36 -1.59
CA PHE A 279 2.30 2.26 -2.71
C PHE A 279 3.02 2.50 -4.05
N LEU A 280 3.83 3.56 -4.15
CA LEU A 280 4.58 3.86 -5.37
C LEU A 280 5.58 2.75 -5.73
N TYR A 281 6.31 2.21 -4.75
CA TYR A 281 7.25 1.11 -5.01
C TYR A 281 6.57 -0.13 -5.58
N ALA A 282 5.46 -0.54 -4.95
CA ALA A 282 4.70 -1.69 -5.41
C ALA A 282 4.07 -1.43 -6.79
N ARG A 283 3.48 -0.25 -6.98
CA ARG A 283 2.81 0.12 -8.23
C ARG A 283 3.75 0.37 -9.38
N MET A 284 4.97 0.82 -9.12
CA MET A 284 6.03 0.90 -10.12
C MET A 284 6.28 -0.47 -10.75
N LEU A 285 6.37 -1.54 -9.94
CA LEU A 285 6.54 -2.91 -10.42
C LEU A 285 5.33 -3.39 -11.21
N GLY A 286 4.12 -3.17 -10.70
CA GLY A 286 2.89 -3.54 -11.40
C GLY A 286 2.72 -2.80 -12.73
N CYS A 287 3.00 -1.50 -12.76
CA CYS A 287 2.92 -0.70 -13.98
C CYS A 287 4.01 -1.09 -14.98
N ALA A 288 5.21 -1.45 -14.54
CA ALA A 288 6.23 -1.99 -15.44
C ALA A 288 5.78 -3.30 -16.10
N ALA A 289 5.09 -4.18 -15.36
CA ALA A 289 4.49 -5.38 -15.93
C ALA A 289 3.36 -5.06 -16.93
N GLU A 290 2.53 -4.06 -16.64
CA GLU A 290 1.48 -3.59 -17.57
C GLU A 290 2.06 -2.96 -18.84
N ILE A 291 3.17 -2.21 -18.71
CA ILE A 291 3.92 -1.65 -19.84
C ILE A 291 4.51 -2.77 -20.68
N ASP A 292 5.18 -3.74 -20.04
CA ASP A 292 5.76 -4.89 -20.74
C ASP A 292 4.69 -5.72 -21.46
N ASP A 293 3.53 -5.98 -20.84
CA ASP A 293 2.43 -6.66 -21.51
C ASP A 293 1.90 -5.87 -22.71
N HIS A 294 1.75 -4.54 -22.56
CA HIS A 294 1.29 -3.66 -23.65
C HIS A 294 2.29 -3.61 -24.80
N LEU A 295 3.58 -3.52 -24.51
CA LEU A 295 4.65 -3.57 -25.51
C LEU A 295 4.63 -4.87 -26.32
N ASN A 296 4.38 -6.00 -25.66
CA ASN A 296 4.47 -7.30 -26.30
C ASN A 296 3.17 -7.73 -27.01
N ARG A 297 2.01 -7.26 -26.54
CA ARG A 297 0.69 -7.81 -26.95
C ARG A 297 -0.38 -6.75 -27.16
N GLY A 298 -0.12 -5.50 -26.82
CA GLY A 298 -1.11 -4.46 -26.83
C GLY A 298 -1.36 -3.86 -28.22
N ARG A 299 -2.37 -3.01 -28.27
CA ARG A 299 -2.70 -2.12 -29.38
C ARG A 299 -2.86 -0.72 -28.83
N ASN A 300 -2.89 0.28 -29.70
CA ASN A 300 -3.20 1.64 -29.27
C ASN A 300 -4.50 1.71 -28.46
N MET A 301 -4.44 2.29 -27.26
CA MET A 301 -5.63 2.60 -26.47
C MET A 301 -6.35 3.80 -27.06
N ASP A 302 -7.53 3.56 -27.64
CA ASP A 302 -8.46 4.62 -27.97
C ASP A 302 -9.27 4.99 -26.72
N MET A 303 -8.84 6.05 -26.03
CA MET A 303 -9.49 6.54 -24.82
C MET A 303 -10.59 7.58 -25.10
N ARG A 304 -11.00 7.74 -26.36
CA ARG A 304 -12.11 8.65 -26.70
C ARG A 304 -13.42 8.05 -26.17
N THR A 305 -14.15 8.83 -25.37
CA THR A 305 -15.53 8.48 -25.01
C THR A 305 -16.38 8.41 -26.28
N PRO A 306 -17.10 7.30 -26.55
CA PRO A 306 -17.96 7.21 -27.71
C PRO A 306 -18.97 8.36 -27.72
N ALA A 307 -19.19 8.98 -28.89
CA ALA A 307 -20.11 10.11 -29.02
C ALA A 307 -21.52 9.78 -28.48
N SER A 308 -21.94 8.52 -28.58
CA SER A 308 -23.20 8.01 -28.03
C SER A 308 -23.30 8.04 -26.49
N GLN A 309 -22.17 8.15 -25.79
CA GLN A 309 -22.09 8.27 -24.33
C GLN A 309 -21.85 9.73 -23.88
N CYS A 310 -21.61 10.64 -24.82
CA CYS A 310 -21.48 12.06 -24.55
C CYS A 310 -22.85 12.73 -24.62
N ARG A 311 -23.16 13.62 -23.67
CA ARG A 311 -24.33 14.52 -23.73
C ARG A 311 -23.86 15.96 -23.64
N PHE A 312 -24.48 16.85 -24.40
CA PHE A 312 -24.28 18.28 -24.22
C PHE A 312 -24.94 18.69 -22.90
N VAL A 313 -24.21 19.43 -22.06
CA VAL A 313 -24.78 20.06 -20.86
C VAL A 313 -24.89 21.54 -21.18
N ALA A 314 -26.12 21.98 -21.45
CA ALA A 314 -26.47 23.39 -21.66
C ALA A 314 -26.84 24.04 -20.33
#